data_AF-A0A7J0DFQ8-F1
#
_entry.id   AF-A0A7J0DFQ8-F1
#
_cell.length_a   1.000
_cell.length_b   1.000
_cell.length_c   1.000
_cell.angle_alpha   90.00
_cell.angle_beta   90.00
_cell.angle_gamma   90.00
#
_symmetry.space_group_name_H-M   'P 1'
#
loop_
_entity.id
_entity.type
_entity.pdbx_description
1 polymer ?
#
loop_
_entity_poly.entity_id
_entity_poly.type
_entity_poly.pdbx_seq_one_letter_code
_entity_poly.pdbx_strand_id
1 'polypeptide(L)'
;MDSPKSPLQPPTYGNLITVLSIDGGGIRGIIPGTILDFLETELQVKTKPSLDALLSDICIATSAAPTYLPAHFLKLQDPEGKVREFNLIDGGVAANNPTLIAIGEVTKEIMRGSADYFAIKQMDYGRLLVISLGTGSPKEEEKYNANGAAKWGLLGWLTNGASTPLVDVFTHASSDLVDFHLNVIFQALHAEKNYLRIQDDSLTGLVSSIDIATKQNLEDLVKVGKELLKKPVSRVNLETGRIEPSDQESNEQALPKVSTNLHRLNHIVSLPNYSPMRSDFAMSDPRMDTLGIPRILS
;
A
#
# COMPACT_ATOMS: atom_id res chain seq x y z
N MET A 1 -22.38 16.42 38.86
CA MET A 1 -21.71 17.60 38.31
C MET A 1 -20.34 17.12 37.88
N ASP A 2 -20.17 16.88 36.58
CA ASP A 2 -18.89 16.46 36.02
C ASP A 2 -17.89 17.61 36.13
N SER A 3 -16.73 17.33 36.70
CA SER A 3 -15.59 18.24 36.75
C SER A 3 -15.19 18.66 35.33
N PRO A 4 -14.90 19.95 35.10
CA PRO A 4 -14.51 20.42 33.77
C PRO A 4 -13.23 19.71 33.35
N LYS A 5 -13.29 19.00 32.21
CA LYS A 5 -12.11 18.43 31.55
C LYS A 5 -11.09 19.55 31.37
N SER A 6 -9.88 19.36 31.90
CA SER A 6 -8.77 20.28 31.73
C SER A 6 -8.61 20.66 30.24
N PRO A 7 -8.26 21.93 29.92
CA PRO A 7 -7.95 22.29 28.55
C PRO A 7 -6.87 21.35 28.01
N LEU A 8 -7.19 20.65 26.91
CA LEU A 8 -6.23 19.81 26.20
C LEU A 8 -4.98 20.66 25.90
N GLN A 9 -3.80 20.15 26.24
CA GLN A 9 -2.56 20.86 25.97
C GLN A 9 -2.41 21.09 24.45
N PRO A 10 -1.91 22.26 24.03
CA PRO A 10 -1.58 22.50 22.63
C PRO A 10 -0.46 21.53 22.20
N PRO A 11 -0.46 21.10 20.94
CA PRO A 11 0.45 20.05 20.50
C PRO A 11 1.91 20.48 20.47
N THR A 12 2.78 19.51 20.76
CA THR A 12 4.23 19.69 20.80
C THR A 12 4.83 19.87 19.39
N TYR A 13 4.18 19.35 18.32
CA TYR A 13 4.66 19.45 16.93
C TYR A 13 3.54 19.42 15.85
N GLY A 14 3.64 20.29 14.84
CA GLY A 14 2.97 20.20 13.53
C GLY A 14 1.45 20.46 13.47
N ASN A 15 0.95 20.90 12.30
CA ASN A 15 -0.49 21.10 12.02
C ASN A 15 -1.12 20.01 11.14
N LEU A 16 -0.31 19.05 10.64
CA LEU A 16 -0.70 18.07 9.62
C LEU A 16 -0.20 16.67 9.99
N ILE A 17 -0.95 15.62 9.61
CA ILE A 17 -0.59 14.21 9.80
C ILE A 17 -0.33 13.57 8.44
N THR A 18 0.82 12.94 8.26
CA THR A 18 1.13 12.24 7.01
C THR A 18 0.74 10.76 7.09
N VAL A 19 0.03 10.29 6.07
CA VAL A 19 -0.32 8.88 5.86
C VAL A 19 0.35 8.43 4.57
N LEU A 20 1.13 7.35 4.65
CA LEU A 20 1.71 6.68 3.49
C LEU A 20 1.04 5.32 3.32
N SER A 21 0.58 5.01 2.11
CA SER A 21 0.07 3.70 1.74
C SER A 21 0.72 3.20 0.46
N ILE A 22 0.83 1.88 0.35
CA ILE A 22 1.39 1.18 -0.82
C ILE A 22 0.41 0.09 -1.19
N ASP A 23 0.07 0.00 -2.47
CA ASP A 23 -0.85 -1.01 -2.98
C ASP A 23 -0.21 -2.41 -3.06
N GLY A 24 -1.08 -3.43 -3.14
CA GLY A 24 -0.68 -4.78 -3.54
C GLY A 24 -0.30 -4.86 -5.02
N GLY A 25 0.34 -5.95 -5.45
CA GLY A 25 0.71 -6.14 -6.86
C GLY A 25 1.91 -7.05 -7.15
N GLY A 26 2.36 -7.85 -6.18
CA GLY A 26 3.47 -8.78 -6.37
C GLY A 26 4.78 -8.08 -6.72
N ILE A 27 5.49 -8.57 -7.75
CA ILE A 27 6.80 -8.02 -8.14
C ILE A 27 6.74 -6.56 -8.59
N ARG A 28 5.56 -6.06 -8.98
CA ARG A 28 5.37 -4.65 -9.35
C ARG A 28 5.55 -3.69 -8.18
N GLY A 29 5.62 -4.19 -6.94
CA GLY A 29 6.06 -3.43 -5.75
C GLY A 29 7.44 -2.75 -5.90
N ILE A 30 8.23 -3.14 -6.89
CA ILE A 30 9.46 -2.43 -7.29
C ILE A 30 9.19 -0.98 -7.71
N ILE A 31 8.04 -0.68 -8.32
CA ILE A 31 7.66 0.68 -8.73
C ILE A 31 7.56 1.60 -7.51
N PRO A 32 6.69 1.33 -6.51
CA PRO A 32 6.64 2.14 -5.30
C PRO A 32 7.94 2.07 -4.50
N GLY A 33 8.66 0.94 -4.49
CA GLY A 33 9.99 0.84 -3.87
C GLY A 33 11.00 1.82 -4.46
N THR A 34 11.00 2.01 -5.78
CA THR A 34 11.86 2.97 -6.48
C THR A 34 11.48 4.43 -6.14
N ILE A 35 10.19 4.71 -6.00
CA ILE A 35 9.70 6.04 -5.59
C ILE A 35 10.10 6.34 -4.14
N LEU A 36 10.01 5.34 -3.27
CA LEU A 36 10.42 5.47 -1.87
C LEU A 36 11.93 5.65 -1.71
N ASP A 37 12.76 4.98 -2.51
CA ASP A 37 14.22 5.18 -2.54
C ASP A 37 14.58 6.61 -2.95
N PHE A 38 13.91 7.15 -3.97
CA PHE A 38 14.03 8.56 -4.34
C PHE A 38 13.62 9.47 -3.16
N LEU A 39 12.47 9.21 -2.55
CA LEU A 39 11.99 10.01 -1.44
C LEU A 39 12.94 9.98 -0.25
N GLU A 40 13.44 8.80 0.12
CA GLU A 40 14.40 8.62 1.20
C GLU A 40 15.68 9.42 0.95
N THR A 41 16.18 9.40 -0.29
CA THR A 41 17.36 10.15 -0.72
C THR A 41 17.15 11.66 -0.61
N GLU A 42 16.04 12.18 -1.12
CA GLU A 42 15.69 13.61 -1.05
C GLU A 42 15.55 14.09 0.41
N LEU A 43 15.03 13.20 1.24
CA LEU A 43 14.83 13.47 2.65
C LEU A 43 16.17 13.35 3.44
N GLN A 44 17.13 12.49 3.06
CA GLN A 44 18.30 12.15 3.91
C GLN A 44 17.91 11.41 5.19
N VAL A 45 16.89 10.56 5.13
CA VAL A 45 16.50 9.71 6.27
C VAL A 45 17.61 8.67 6.51
N LYS A 46 18.11 8.58 7.75
CA LYS A 46 19.03 7.52 8.15
C LYS A 46 18.22 6.28 8.53
N THR A 47 18.39 5.19 7.79
CA THR A 47 17.85 3.88 8.17
C THR A 47 18.44 3.43 9.51
N LYS A 48 17.58 2.96 10.42
CA LYS A 48 18.00 2.16 11.57
C LYS A 48 17.80 0.69 11.20
N PRO A 49 18.87 -0.12 11.14
CA PRO A 49 18.73 -1.54 10.92
C PRO A 49 18.23 -2.19 12.21
N SER A 50 16.92 -2.28 12.37
CA SER A 50 16.31 -3.17 13.36
C SER A 50 14.86 -3.45 12.98
N LEU A 51 14.60 -4.64 12.44
CA LEU A 51 13.33 -5.39 12.47
C LEU A 51 13.45 -6.58 11.52
N ASP A 52 13.87 -7.74 12.01
CA ASP A 52 14.06 -8.93 11.15
C ASP A 52 13.43 -10.23 11.71
N ALA A 53 12.33 -10.09 12.45
CA ALA A 53 11.37 -11.16 12.74
C ALA A 53 10.01 -10.55 13.12
N LEU A 54 8.89 -11.27 12.90
CA LEU A 54 7.48 -10.79 12.84
C LEU A 54 7.08 -10.01 11.59
N LEU A 55 7.96 -9.21 10.98
CA LEU A 55 7.64 -8.51 9.72
C LEU A 55 7.59 -9.46 8.52
N SER A 56 8.48 -10.45 8.46
CA SER A 56 8.51 -11.44 7.39
C SER A 56 7.22 -12.26 7.30
N ASP A 57 6.66 -12.69 8.43
CA ASP A 57 5.36 -13.38 8.47
C ASP A 57 4.21 -12.51 7.96
N ILE A 58 4.23 -11.21 8.28
CA ILE A 58 3.25 -10.25 7.76
C ILE A 58 3.42 -10.08 6.26
N CYS A 59 4.66 -9.96 5.76
CA CYS A 59 4.95 -9.87 4.33
C CYS A 59 4.50 -11.13 3.57
N ILE A 60 4.77 -12.33 4.10
CA ILE A 60 4.32 -13.59 3.49
C ILE A 60 2.79 -13.64 3.46
N ALA A 61 2.13 -13.35 4.59
CA ALA A 61 0.67 -13.34 4.69
C ALA A 61 0.03 -12.35 3.71
N THR A 62 0.49 -11.10 3.69
CA THR A 62 -0.13 -10.05 2.88
C THR A 62 0.13 -10.23 1.38
N SER A 63 1.11 -11.04 0.98
CA SER A 63 1.39 -11.37 -0.42
C SER A 63 0.86 -12.74 -0.86
N ALA A 64 0.18 -13.49 0.02
CA ALA A 64 -0.31 -14.84 -0.25
C ALA A 64 -1.55 -14.85 -1.18
N ALA A 65 -1.37 -14.41 -2.43
CA ALA A 65 -2.45 -14.20 -3.39
C ALA A 65 -3.10 -15.53 -3.76
N PRO A 66 -4.44 -15.66 -3.63
CA PRO A 66 -5.15 -16.83 -4.13
C PRO A 66 -4.79 -17.09 -5.59
N THR A 67 -4.69 -18.37 -5.98
CA THR A 67 -4.21 -18.87 -7.28
C THR A 67 -2.71 -18.74 -7.55
N TYR A 68 -1.97 -17.91 -6.81
CA TYR A 68 -0.52 -17.74 -6.96
C TYR A 68 0.29 -18.39 -5.83
N LEU A 69 -0.14 -18.18 -4.59
CA LEU A 69 0.60 -18.58 -3.39
C LEU A 69 -0.32 -19.27 -2.37
N PRO A 70 0.23 -20.20 -1.55
CA PRO A 70 -0.53 -20.83 -0.49
C PRO A 70 -0.88 -19.83 0.62
N ALA A 71 -2.01 -20.04 1.30
CA ALA A 71 -2.38 -19.29 2.49
C ALA A 71 -1.30 -19.41 3.58
N HIS A 72 -1.07 -18.34 4.34
CA HIS A 72 -0.10 -18.31 5.43
C HIS A 72 -0.76 -18.57 6.77
N PHE A 73 -0.14 -19.42 7.58
CA PHE A 73 -0.60 -19.74 8.92
C PHE A 73 0.38 -19.21 9.97
N LEU A 74 -0.13 -18.45 10.91
CA LEU A 74 0.67 -17.83 11.98
C LEU A 74 0.04 -18.11 13.35
N LYS A 75 0.88 -18.44 14.33
CA LYS A 75 0.48 -18.46 15.74
C LYS A 75 1.26 -17.41 16.50
N LEU A 76 0.56 -16.55 17.22
CA LEU A 76 1.14 -15.57 18.12
C LEU A 76 0.76 -15.91 19.56
N GLN A 77 1.72 -15.81 20.46
CA GLN A 77 1.49 -15.95 21.90
C GLN A 77 1.71 -14.59 22.55
N ASP A 78 0.75 -14.12 23.34
CA ASP A 78 0.90 -12.89 24.10
C ASP A 78 1.78 -13.10 25.36
N PRO A 79 2.25 -12.03 26.03
CA PRO A 79 3.07 -12.14 27.24
C PRO A 79 2.41 -12.92 28.38
N GLU A 80 1.07 -12.97 28.40
CA GLU A 80 0.26 -13.73 29.36
C GLU A 80 0.15 -15.22 28.99
N GLY A 81 0.77 -15.63 27.88
CA GLY A 81 0.85 -17.00 27.41
C GLY A 81 -0.35 -17.46 26.58
N LYS A 82 -1.31 -16.58 26.28
CA LYS A 82 -2.48 -16.91 25.45
C LYS A 82 -2.09 -16.92 23.99
N VAL A 83 -2.45 -18.03 23.32
CA VAL A 83 -2.18 -18.25 21.90
C VAL A 83 -3.35 -17.74 21.06
N ARG A 84 -3.02 -17.04 19.97
CA ARG A 84 -3.93 -16.67 18.89
C ARG A 84 -3.42 -17.23 17.57
N GLU A 85 -4.33 -17.81 16.80
CA GLU A 85 -4.03 -18.40 15.49
C GLU A 85 -4.62 -17.54 14.38
N PHE A 86 -3.89 -17.42 13.27
CA PHE A 86 -4.27 -16.63 12.12
C PHE A 86 -4.13 -17.49 10.86
N ASN A 87 -5.16 -17.48 10.01
CA ASN A 87 -5.17 -18.10 8.69
C ASN A 87 -5.34 -16.97 7.69
N LEU A 88 -4.26 -16.62 7.00
CA LEU A 88 -4.14 -15.36 6.26
C LEU A 88 -3.95 -15.63 4.77
N ILE A 89 -4.51 -14.75 3.96
CA ILE A 89 -4.31 -14.67 2.51
C ILE A 89 -4.00 -13.21 2.17
N ASP A 90 -3.68 -12.95 0.90
CA ASP A 90 -3.33 -11.62 0.40
C ASP A 90 -4.33 -10.54 0.79
N GLY A 91 -3.78 -9.40 1.23
CA GLY A 91 -4.56 -8.24 1.65
C GLY A 91 -5.38 -7.62 0.54
N GLY A 92 -4.96 -7.77 -0.73
CA GLY A 92 -5.64 -7.29 -1.92
C GLY A 92 -7.02 -7.89 -2.14
N VAL A 93 -7.31 -9.05 -1.53
CA VAL A 93 -8.67 -9.61 -1.49
C VAL A 93 -9.62 -8.72 -0.68
N ALA A 94 -9.11 -8.06 0.38
CA ALA A 94 -9.89 -7.20 1.25
C ALA A 94 -9.76 -5.70 0.88
N ALA A 95 -8.54 -5.26 0.55
CA ALA A 95 -8.21 -3.88 0.21
C ALA A 95 -6.95 -3.84 -0.65
N ASN A 96 -7.10 -3.80 -1.97
CA ASN A 96 -5.96 -3.70 -2.89
C ASN A 96 -5.28 -2.32 -2.84
N ASN A 97 -6.08 -1.26 -2.65
CA ASN A 97 -5.61 0.07 -2.28
C ASN A 97 -5.93 0.31 -0.80
N PRO A 98 -4.95 0.14 0.12
CA PRO A 98 -5.20 0.19 1.56
C PRO A 98 -5.30 1.63 2.11
N THR A 99 -5.31 2.66 1.26
CA THR A 99 -5.23 4.07 1.70
C THR A 99 -6.35 4.46 2.66
N LEU A 100 -7.59 4.07 2.39
CA LEU A 100 -8.71 4.35 3.29
C LEU A 100 -8.61 3.56 4.61
N ILE A 101 -8.06 2.34 4.58
CA ILE A 101 -7.80 1.57 5.80
C ILE A 101 -6.75 2.27 6.66
N ALA A 102 -5.66 2.77 6.05
CA ALA A 102 -4.61 3.49 6.74
C ALA A 102 -5.14 4.80 7.38
N ILE A 103 -5.91 5.59 6.63
CA ILE A 103 -6.57 6.79 7.16
C ILE A 103 -7.51 6.44 8.31
N GLY A 104 -8.28 5.37 8.17
CA GLY A 104 -9.18 4.88 9.22
C GLY A 104 -8.44 4.51 10.51
N GLU A 105 -7.30 3.83 10.41
CA GLU A 105 -6.52 3.43 11.57
C GLU A 105 -5.87 4.64 12.28
N VAL A 106 -5.29 5.57 11.51
CA VAL A 106 -4.80 6.85 12.05
C VAL A 106 -5.93 7.61 12.75
N THR A 107 -7.13 7.62 12.17
CA THR A 107 -8.31 8.26 12.78
C THR A 107 -8.70 7.60 14.10
N LYS A 108 -8.66 6.26 14.19
CA LYS A 108 -8.93 5.54 15.45
C LYS A 108 -7.92 5.89 16.54
N GLU A 109 -6.63 5.96 16.21
CA GLU A 109 -5.59 6.32 17.18
C GLU A 109 -5.75 7.75 17.72
N ILE A 110 -6.12 8.69 16.85
CA ILE A 110 -6.48 10.06 17.26
C ILE A 110 -7.69 10.03 18.20
N MET A 111 -8.74 9.28 17.85
CA MET A 111 -9.96 9.17 18.67
C MET A 111 -9.69 8.52 20.04
N ARG A 112 -8.70 7.64 20.13
CA ARG A 112 -8.24 7.02 21.39
C ARG A 112 -7.40 7.98 22.24
N GLY A 113 -7.02 9.14 21.71
CA GLY A 113 -6.24 10.15 22.43
C GLY A 113 -4.77 9.79 22.54
N SER A 114 -4.20 9.10 21.54
CA SER A 114 -2.77 8.81 21.49
C SER A 114 -1.94 10.10 21.61
N ALA A 115 -0.89 10.05 22.44
CA ALA A 115 0.00 11.19 22.66
C ALA A 115 0.85 11.56 21.44
N ASP A 116 0.96 10.64 20.48
CA ASP A 116 1.71 10.84 19.23
C ASP A 116 0.95 11.74 18.24
N TYR A 117 -0.35 11.94 18.47
CA TYR A 117 -1.20 12.77 17.62
C TYR A 117 -1.81 13.92 18.40
N PHE A 118 -1.91 15.07 17.74
CA PHE A 118 -2.60 16.22 18.31
C PHE A 118 -4.12 16.03 18.29
N ALA A 119 -4.82 16.73 19.19
CA ALA A 119 -6.27 16.71 19.22
C ALA A 119 -6.86 17.37 17.94
N ILE A 120 -7.10 16.55 16.93
CA ILE A 120 -7.83 16.93 15.72
C ILE A 120 -9.33 16.86 16.04
N LYS A 121 -10.11 17.87 15.60
CA LYS A 121 -11.56 17.75 15.62
C LYS A 121 -11.94 16.57 14.72
N GLN A 122 -12.79 15.67 15.21
CA GLN A 122 -13.27 14.50 14.45
C GLN A 122 -13.62 14.88 13.00
N MET A 123 -13.12 14.10 12.03
CA MET A 123 -13.32 14.30 10.57
C MET A 123 -12.61 15.51 9.90
N ASP A 124 -11.60 16.13 10.51
CA ASP A 124 -10.80 17.16 9.81
C ASP A 124 -9.76 16.52 8.85
N TYR A 125 -10.24 15.85 7.80
CA TYR A 125 -9.40 15.24 6.75
C TYR A 125 -8.52 16.29 6.03
N GLY A 126 -8.86 17.58 6.11
CA GLY A 126 -8.05 18.67 5.59
C GLY A 126 -6.68 18.81 6.28
N ARG A 127 -6.47 18.13 7.43
CA ARG A 127 -5.18 18.04 8.11
C ARG A 127 -4.37 16.80 7.76
N LEU A 128 -4.94 15.87 6.99
CA LEU A 128 -4.19 14.71 6.51
C LEU A 128 -3.41 15.11 5.26
N LEU A 129 -2.17 14.65 5.17
CA LEU A 129 -1.37 14.59 3.96
C LEU A 129 -1.26 13.12 3.60
N VAL A 130 -1.80 12.72 2.46
CA VAL A 130 -1.92 11.31 2.08
C VAL A 130 -1.10 11.08 0.83
N ILE A 131 -0.11 10.19 0.94
CA ILE A 131 0.70 9.69 -0.17
C ILE A 131 0.25 8.25 -0.41
N SER A 132 -0.30 7.99 -1.58
CA SER A 132 -0.74 6.66 -2.00
C SER A 132 0.08 6.23 -3.20
N LEU A 133 0.80 5.12 -3.07
CA LEU A 133 1.67 4.60 -4.12
C LEU A 133 1.08 3.32 -4.69
N GLY A 134 0.66 3.39 -5.94
CA GLY A 134 0.19 2.22 -6.67
C GLY A 134 1.35 1.41 -7.27
N THR A 135 1.07 0.15 -7.60
CA THR A 135 2.00 -0.76 -8.26
C THR A 135 1.84 -0.77 -9.78
N GLY A 136 1.07 0.16 -10.33
CA GLY A 136 0.69 0.20 -11.73
C GLY A 136 -0.35 -0.86 -12.11
N SER A 137 -1.08 -0.58 -13.17
CA SER A 137 -2.12 -1.44 -13.73
C SER A 137 -1.86 -1.70 -15.22
N PRO A 138 -2.28 -2.85 -15.75
CA PRO A 138 -2.25 -3.09 -17.18
C PRO A 138 -3.05 -2.03 -17.93
N LYS A 139 -2.53 -1.59 -19.06
CA LYS A 139 -3.24 -0.67 -19.96
C LYS A 139 -4.66 -1.17 -20.25
N GLU A 140 -5.63 -0.27 -20.22
CA GLU A 140 -7.01 -0.57 -20.64
C GLU A 140 -7.02 -1.03 -22.11
N GLU A 141 -7.25 -2.32 -22.32
CA GLU A 141 -7.31 -2.96 -23.64
C GLU A 141 -8.71 -3.47 -23.99
N GLU A 142 -9.74 -3.07 -23.23
CA GLU A 142 -11.13 -3.55 -23.40
C GLU A 142 -11.21 -5.09 -23.55
N LYS A 143 -10.46 -5.81 -22.71
CA LYS A 143 -10.18 -7.25 -22.84
C LYS A 143 -11.42 -8.13 -22.95
N TYR A 144 -12.55 -7.68 -22.41
CA TYR A 144 -13.78 -8.45 -22.33
C TYR A 144 -14.97 -7.63 -22.81
N ASN A 145 -15.93 -8.31 -23.43
CA ASN A 145 -17.24 -7.72 -23.77
C ASN A 145 -18.37 -8.62 -23.26
N ALA A 146 -19.56 -8.03 -23.11
CA ALA A 146 -20.73 -8.70 -22.55
C ALA A 146 -21.11 -9.97 -23.34
N ASN A 147 -21.00 -9.96 -24.66
CA ASN A 147 -21.34 -11.12 -25.50
C ASN A 147 -20.37 -12.30 -25.28
N GLY A 148 -19.09 -12.02 -25.03
CA GLY A 148 -18.10 -13.02 -24.65
C GLY A 148 -18.35 -13.55 -23.25
N ALA A 149 -18.53 -12.66 -22.28
CA ALA A 149 -18.73 -13.00 -20.87
C ALA A 149 -20.05 -13.74 -20.61
N ALA A 150 -21.10 -13.50 -21.40
CA ALA A 150 -22.38 -14.22 -21.30
C ALA A 150 -22.24 -15.73 -21.55
N LYS A 151 -21.16 -16.18 -22.20
CA LYS A 151 -20.87 -17.59 -22.46
C LYS A 151 -19.99 -18.20 -21.36
N TRP A 152 -19.54 -17.41 -20.39
CA TRP A 152 -18.66 -17.90 -19.33
C TRP A 152 -19.46 -18.66 -18.29
N GLY A 153 -19.08 -19.92 -18.06
CA GLY A 153 -19.40 -20.63 -16.82
C GLY A 153 -18.42 -20.26 -15.70
N LEU A 154 -18.47 -21.02 -14.59
CA LEU A 154 -17.57 -20.82 -13.44
C LEU A 154 -16.10 -20.71 -13.84
N LEU A 155 -15.62 -21.63 -14.70
CA LEU A 155 -14.23 -21.64 -15.15
C LEU A 155 -13.88 -20.42 -16.00
N GLY A 156 -14.80 -19.90 -16.82
CA GLY A 156 -14.54 -18.72 -17.64
C GLY A 156 -14.40 -17.44 -16.81
N TRP A 157 -15.14 -17.36 -15.70
CA TRP A 157 -15.01 -16.25 -14.74
C TRP A 157 -13.74 -16.34 -13.91
N LEU A 158 -13.30 -17.56 -13.56
CA LEU A 158 -12.06 -17.78 -12.82
C LEU A 158 -10.82 -17.66 -13.71
N THR A 159 -10.89 -18.15 -14.94
CA THR A 159 -9.77 -18.23 -15.89
C THR A 159 -10.27 -17.97 -17.31
N ASN A 160 -9.72 -16.96 -17.98
CA ASN A 160 -9.98 -16.73 -19.40
C ASN A 160 -8.70 -16.29 -20.12
N GLY A 161 -8.23 -17.11 -21.07
CA GLY A 161 -6.93 -16.90 -21.70
C GLY A 161 -5.81 -16.94 -20.66
N ALA A 162 -5.01 -15.88 -20.61
CA ALA A 162 -3.92 -15.70 -19.64
C ALA A 162 -4.31 -14.73 -18.51
N SER A 163 -5.60 -14.63 -18.16
CA SER A 163 -6.11 -13.68 -17.17
C SER A 163 -7.12 -14.34 -16.23
N THR A 164 -7.39 -13.66 -15.12
CA THR A 164 -8.27 -14.11 -14.03
C THR A 164 -9.42 -13.11 -13.84
N PRO A 165 -10.44 -13.11 -14.72
CA PRO A 165 -11.35 -11.98 -14.87
C PRO A 165 -12.01 -11.53 -13.56
N LEU A 166 -12.48 -12.48 -12.74
CA LEU A 166 -13.14 -12.14 -11.48
C LEU A 166 -12.18 -11.48 -10.48
N VAL A 167 -10.96 -12.01 -10.36
CA VAL A 167 -9.93 -11.46 -9.46
C VAL A 167 -9.51 -10.08 -9.96
N ASP A 168 -9.28 -9.93 -11.26
CA ASP A 168 -8.85 -8.68 -11.88
C ASP A 168 -9.91 -7.57 -11.67
N VAL A 169 -11.19 -7.89 -11.91
CA VAL A 169 -12.31 -6.93 -11.74
C VAL A 169 -12.41 -6.46 -10.30
N PHE A 170 -12.44 -7.36 -9.32
CA PHE A 170 -12.55 -6.95 -7.91
C PHE A 170 -11.32 -6.17 -7.43
N THR A 171 -10.13 -6.60 -7.84
CA THR A 171 -8.86 -6.00 -7.41
C THR A 171 -8.69 -4.58 -7.98
N HIS A 172 -8.96 -4.39 -9.28
CA HIS A 172 -8.89 -3.06 -9.91
C HIS A 172 -10.03 -2.16 -9.43
N ALA A 173 -11.28 -2.65 -9.37
CA ALA A 173 -12.40 -1.85 -8.87
C ALA A 173 -12.19 -1.38 -7.43
N SER A 174 -11.60 -2.23 -6.57
CA SER A 174 -11.23 -1.81 -5.21
C SER A 174 -10.22 -0.67 -5.19
N SER A 175 -9.27 -0.62 -6.13
CA SER A 175 -8.30 0.47 -6.23
C SER A 175 -8.97 1.75 -6.72
N ASP A 176 -9.72 1.66 -7.82
CA ASP A 176 -10.35 2.81 -8.48
C ASP A 176 -11.38 3.49 -7.58
N LEU A 177 -12.19 2.70 -6.87
CA LEU A 177 -13.16 3.24 -5.92
C LEU A 177 -12.49 3.99 -4.78
N VAL A 178 -11.40 3.48 -4.22
CA VAL A 178 -10.67 4.16 -3.13
C VAL A 178 -10.11 5.49 -3.63
N ASP A 179 -9.48 5.49 -4.80
CA ASP A 179 -8.88 6.70 -5.37
C ASP A 179 -9.94 7.75 -5.74
N PHE A 180 -11.05 7.33 -6.35
CA PHE A 180 -12.19 8.20 -6.66
C PHE A 180 -12.76 8.85 -5.38
N HIS A 181 -13.06 8.06 -4.34
CA HIS A 181 -13.62 8.59 -3.10
C HIS A 181 -12.69 9.57 -2.41
N LEU A 182 -11.38 9.31 -2.41
CA LEU A 182 -10.40 10.22 -1.81
C LEU A 182 -10.32 11.53 -2.59
N ASN A 183 -10.31 11.51 -3.93
CA ASN A 183 -10.37 12.73 -4.71
C ASN A 183 -11.65 13.54 -4.41
N VAL A 184 -12.82 12.89 -4.32
CA VAL A 184 -14.08 13.57 -3.93
C VAL A 184 -13.95 14.23 -2.55
N ILE A 185 -13.45 13.50 -1.54
CA ILE A 185 -13.34 14.01 -0.17
C ILE A 185 -12.38 15.20 -0.10
N PHE A 186 -11.18 15.06 -0.66
CA PHE A 186 -10.17 16.12 -0.60
C PHE A 186 -10.56 17.35 -1.42
N GLN A 187 -11.28 17.17 -2.54
CA GLN A 187 -11.85 18.29 -3.31
C GLN A 187 -12.98 19.00 -2.55
N ALA A 188 -13.88 18.26 -1.90
CA ALA A 188 -14.95 18.85 -1.08
C ALA A 188 -14.41 19.67 0.10
N LEU A 189 -13.18 19.39 0.53
CA LEU A 189 -12.49 20.09 1.62
C LEU A 189 -11.52 21.17 1.12
N HIS A 190 -11.45 21.45 -0.18
CA HIS A 190 -10.49 22.38 -0.79
C HIS A 190 -9.04 22.07 -0.42
N ALA A 191 -8.71 20.78 -0.34
CA ALA A 191 -7.44 20.23 0.09
C ALA A 191 -6.91 19.20 -0.92
N GLU A 192 -7.20 19.38 -2.21
CA GLU A 192 -6.83 18.44 -3.29
C GLU A 192 -5.33 18.11 -3.26
N LYS A 193 -4.50 19.12 -3.02
CA LYS A 193 -3.03 18.98 -2.94
C LYS A 193 -2.54 18.14 -1.78
N ASN A 194 -3.38 17.87 -0.79
CA ASN A 194 -3.03 17.03 0.34
C ASN A 194 -3.11 15.54 0.01
N TYR A 195 -3.81 15.16 -1.06
CA TYR A 195 -3.83 13.79 -1.54
C TYR A 195 -3.01 13.67 -2.83
N LEU A 196 -1.96 12.87 -2.77
CA LEU A 196 -1.08 12.53 -3.88
C LEU A 196 -1.13 11.02 -4.12
N ARG A 197 -1.68 10.64 -5.27
CA ARG A 197 -1.66 9.27 -5.79
C ARG A 197 -0.63 9.20 -6.90
N ILE A 198 0.32 8.26 -6.80
CA ILE A 198 1.28 7.97 -7.87
C ILE A 198 0.99 6.57 -8.39
N GLN A 199 0.53 6.47 -9.64
CA GLN A 199 0.05 5.25 -10.27
C GLN A 199 0.33 5.30 -11.78
N ASP A 200 0.65 4.16 -12.39
CA ASP A 200 0.80 4.02 -13.83
C ASP A 200 -0.23 3.04 -14.41
N ASP A 201 -1.15 3.51 -15.23
CA ASP A 201 -2.21 2.68 -15.82
C ASP A 201 -1.96 2.33 -17.30
N SER A 202 -0.68 2.30 -17.68
CA SER A 202 -0.24 2.11 -19.05
C SER A 202 0.73 0.92 -19.22
N LEU A 203 0.85 0.05 -18.22
CA LEU A 203 1.76 -1.09 -18.27
C LEU A 203 1.36 -2.07 -19.38
N THR A 204 2.34 -2.54 -20.16
CA THR A 204 2.13 -3.47 -21.27
C THR A 204 3.16 -4.59 -21.25
N GLY A 205 2.89 -5.71 -21.93
CA GLY A 205 3.84 -6.84 -21.99
C GLY A 205 4.17 -7.44 -20.62
N LEU A 206 5.44 -7.78 -20.39
CA LEU A 206 5.87 -8.48 -19.18
C LEU A 206 5.82 -7.60 -17.91
N VAL A 207 5.95 -6.28 -18.05
CA VAL A 207 5.93 -5.37 -16.89
C VAL A 207 4.54 -5.25 -16.27
N SER A 208 3.48 -5.64 -16.98
CA SER A 208 2.12 -5.68 -16.42
C SER A 208 1.83 -6.97 -15.63
N SER A 209 2.68 -7.99 -15.70
CA SER A 209 2.55 -9.21 -14.88
C SER A 209 2.94 -8.96 -13.43
N ILE A 210 2.30 -9.69 -12.51
CA ILE A 210 2.54 -9.62 -11.06
C ILE A 210 3.54 -10.66 -10.55
N ASP A 211 3.95 -11.61 -11.40
CA ASP A 211 4.65 -12.84 -11.01
C ASP A 211 5.89 -13.19 -11.87
N ILE A 212 6.10 -12.54 -13.01
CA ILE A 212 7.26 -12.81 -13.90
C ILE A 212 8.53 -12.11 -13.38
N ALA A 213 9.21 -12.73 -12.41
CA ALA A 213 10.38 -12.19 -11.73
C ALA A 213 11.72 -12.37 -12.48
N THR A 214 11.74 -12.22 -13.81
CA THR A 214 13.01 -12.28 -14.57
C THR A 214 13.83 -11.03 -14.31
N LYS A 215 15.17 -11.15 -14.28
CA LYS A 215 16.07 -10.00 -14.05
C LYS A 215 15.74 -8.79 -14.93
N GLN A 216 15.50 -9.04 -16.22
CA GLN A 216 15.13 -8.00 -17.18
C GLN A 216 13.82 -7.30 -16.78
N ASN A 217 12.78 -8.07 -16.42
CA ASN A 217 11.50 -7.50 -16.02
C ASN A 217 11.60 -6.67 -14.72
N LEU A 218 12.39 -7.14 -13.75
CA LEU A 218 12.64 -6.38 -12.51
C LEU A 218 13.37 -5.06 -12.79
N GLU A 219 14.37 -5.07 -13.68
CA GLU A 219 15.05 -3.84 -14.12
C GLU A 219 14.13 -2.90 -14.88
N ASP A 220 13.21 -3.43 -15.69
CA ASP A 220 12.22 -2.64 -16.42
C ASP A 220 11.19 -2.02 -15.47
N LEU A 221 10.78 -2.71 -14.40
CA LEU A 221 9.94 -2.13 -13.33
C LEU A 221 10.64 -0.96 -12.60
N VAL A 222 11.96 -1.05 -12.38
CA VAL A 222 12.74 0.09 -11.86
C VAL A 222 12.70 1.27 -12.83
N LYS A 223 12.83 1.02 -14.14
CA LYS A 223 12.73 2.08 -15.15
C LYS A 223 11.34 2.74 -15.13
N VAL A 224 10.28 1.95 -15.05
CA VAL A 224 8.90 2.45 -14.91
C VAL A 224 8.79 3.36 -13.68
N GLY A 225 9.29 2.95 -12.51
CA GLY A 225 9.29 3.81 -11.32
C GLY A 225 10.02 5.14 -11.51
N LYS A 226 11.19 5.12 -12.17
CA LYS A 226 11.96 6.33 -12.50
C LYS A 226 11.27 7.24 -13.53
N GLU A 227 10.57 6.65 -14.49
CA GLU A 227 9.78 7.41 -15.47
C GLU A 227 8.54 8.03 -14.83
N LEU A 228 7.90 7.29 -13.93
CA LEU A 228 6.71 7.74 -13.20
C LEU A 228 7.00 8.95 -12.32
N LEU A 229 8.19 9.03 -11.70
CA LEU A 229 8.66 10.23 -11.00
C LEU A 229 8.67 11.48 -11.91
N LYS A 230 8.98 11.32 -13.20
CA LYS A 230 9.06 12.44 -14.16
C LYS A 230 7.71 12.80 -14.78
N LYS A 231 6.71 11.90 -14.71
CA LYS A 231 5.37 12.16 -15.23
C LYS A 231 4.67 13.25 -14.39
N PRO A 232 3.75 14.03 -15.00
CA PRO A 232 2.95 14.99 -14.28
C PRO A 232 2.08 14.30 -13.21
N VAL A 233 1.82 15.01 -12.12
CA VAL A 233 0.82 14.59 -11.14
C VAL A 233 -0.51 14.40 -11.85
N SER A 234 -1.14 13.25 -11.61
CA SER A 234 -2.42 12.90 -12.21
C SER A 234 -3.50 12.74 -11.14
N ARG A 235 -4.74 13.00 -11.52
CA ARG A 235 -5.92 12.90 -10.64
C ARG A 235 -7.08 12.29 -11.40
N VAL A 236 -7.99 11.70 -10.65
CA VAL A 236 -9.25 11.20 -11.21
C VAL A 236 -10.14 12.40 -11.55
N ASN A 237 -10.55 12.48 -12.81
CA ASN A 237 -11.61 13.35 -13.26
C ASN A 237 -12.94 12.82 -12.71
N LEU A 238 -13.60 13.57 -11.84
CA LEU A 238 -14.79 13.11 -11.13
C LEU A 238 -16.04 12.97 -12.01
N GLU A 239 -16.03 13.53 -13.23
CA GLU A 239 -17.12 13.37 -14.19
C GLU A 239 -16.95 12.12 -15.05
N THR A 240 -15.72 11.86 -15.51
CA THR A 240 -15.43 10.75 -16.43
C THR A 240 -14.93 9.49 -15.73
N GLY A 241 -14.47 9.60 -14.48
CA GLY A 241 -13.80 8.55 -13.74
C GLY A 241 -12.38 8.24 -14.21
N ARG A 242 -11.85 8.97 -15.21
CA ARG A 242 -10.54 8.70 -15.81
C ARG A 242 -9.44 9.48 -15.13
N ILE A 243 -8.24 8.91 -15.11
CA ILE A 243 -7.04 9.57 -14.58
C ILE A 243 -6.47 10.52 -15.64
N GLU A 244 -6.33 11.79 -15.28
CA GLU A 244 -5.86 12.86 -16.15
C GLU A 244 -4.75 13.67 -15.45
N PRO A 245 -3.76 14.20 -16.19
CA PRO A 245 -2.77 15.11 -15.63
C PRO A 245 -3.45 16.34 -15.01
N SER A 246 -3.18 16.60 -13.73
CA SER A 246 -3.82 17.67 -12.97
C SER A 246 -3.08 19.00 -13.07
N ASP A 247 -1.76 18.98 -13.14
CA ASP A 247 -0.88 20.16 -13.09
C ASP A 247 0.32 19.96 -14.04
N GLN A 248 1.11 21.01 -14.28
CA GLN A 248 2.42 20.89 -14.95
C GLN A 248 3.53 20.35 -14.03
N GLU A 249 3.23 20.19 -12.73
CA GLU A 249 4.17 19.67 -11.75
C GLU A 249 4.36 18.15 -11.90
N SER A 250 5.61 17.69 -11.86
CA SER A 250 5.94 16.26 -11.89
C SER A 250 5.82 15.61 -10.51
N ASN A 251 5.69 14.28 -10.48
CA ASN A 251 5.64 13.53 -9.23
C ASN A 251 6.89 13.74 -8.36
N GLU A 252 8.08 13.83 -8.95
CA GLU A 252 9.34 14.13 -8.26
C GLU A 252 9.33 15.52 -7.58
N GLN A 253 8.60 16.48 -8.12
CA GLN A 253 8.47 17.84 -7.56
C GLN A 253 7.41 17.90 -6.46
N ALA A 254 6.30 17.18 -6.62
CA ALA A 254 5.20 17.14 -5.67
C ALA A 254 5.54 16.33 -4.41
N LEU A 255 6.23 15.20 -4.57
CA LEU A 255 6.43 14.22 -3.51
C LEU A 255 7.16 14.80 -2.28
N PRO A 256 8.27 15.58 -2.38
CA PRO A 256 8.91 16.19 -1.23
C PRO A 256 8.00 17.19 -0.49
N LYS A 257 7.10 17.89 -1.20
CA LYS A 257 6.19 18.89 -0.61
C LYS A 257 5.15 18.23 0.30
N VAL A 258 4.60 17.09 -0.12
CA VAL A 258 3.65 16.29 0.68
C VAL A 258 4.39 15.51 1.78
N SER A 259 5.68 15.27 1.59
CA SER A 259 6.54 14.47 2.48
C SER A 259 7.37 15.28 3.47
N THR A 260 7.34 16.61 3.43
CA THR A 260 8.21 17.47 4.28
C THR A 260 8.05 17.18 5.78
N ASN A 261 6.92 16.61 6.20
CA ASN A 261 6.68 16.17 7.59
C ASN A 261 7.10 14.72 7.90
N LEU A 262 7.39 13.86 6.91
CA LEU A 262 7.86 12.47 7.13
C LEU A 262 9.18 12.45 7.91
N HIS A 263 10.03 13.45 7.72
CA HIS A 263 11.23 13.68 8.53
C HIS A 263 11.03 13.67 10.02
N ARG A 264 9.91 14.23 10.47
CA ARG A 264 9.65 14.52 11.87
C ARG A 264 9.00 13.34 12.59
N LEU A 265 8.47 12.37 11.84
CA LEU A 265 7.86 11.14 12.37
C LEU A 265 8.91 10.09 12.77
N ASN A 266 10.13 10.14 12.22
CA ASN A 266 11.24 9.26 12.62
C ASN A 266 11.71 9.46 14.08
N HIS A 267 11.21 10.47 14.78
CA HIS A 267 11.46 10.66 16.21
C HIS A 267 10.46 9.92 17.12
N ILE A 268 9.37 9.37 16.59
CA ILE A 268 8.28 8.81 17.41
C ILE A 268 8.30 7.27 17.47
N VAL A 269 8.93 6.56 16.53
CA VAL A 269 9.01 5.09 16.61
C VAL A 269 10.19 4.66 17.50
N SER A 270 10.03 4.86 18.80
CA SER A 270 10.71 4.08 19.83
C SER A 270 9.64 3.42 20.68
N LEU A 271 9.27 2.18 20.33
CA LEU A 271 8.53 1.32 21.25
C LEU A 271 9.44 1.05 22.46
N PRO A 272 9.06 1.48 23.67
CA PRO A 272 9.82 1.11 24.85
C PRO A 272 9.58 -0.37 25.13
N ASN A 273 10.66 -1.13 25.14
CA ASN A 273 10.76 -2.51 25.64
C ASN A 273 10.15 -3.61 24.76
N TYR A 274 10.88 -3.97 23.70
CA TYR A 274 10.97 -5.39 23.34
C TYR A 274 12.45 -5.79 23.30
N SER A 275 12.84 -6.66 24.24
CA SER A 275 14.21 -7.18 24.28
C SER A 275 14.33 -8.27 23.21
N PRO A 276 15.21 -8.13 22.20
CA PRO A 276 15.42 -9.22 21.26
C PRO A 276 15.99 -10.42 22.03
N MET A 277 15.27 -11.54 22.02
CA MET A 277 15.89 -12.83 22.35
C MET A 277 16.96 -13.11 21.29
N ARG A 278 18.11 -13.55 21.82
CA ARG A 278 19.42 -13.67 21.17
C ARG A 278 19.41 -14.09 19.70
N SER A 279 20.24 -13.37 18.96
CA SER A 279 20.79 -13.70 17.65
C SER A 279 21.61 -14.99 17.72
N ASP A 280 21.02 -16.12 17.32
CA ASP A 280 21.73 -17.32 16.88
C ASP A 280 20.84 -18.04 15.85
N PHE A 281 20.58 -17.41 14.71
CA PHE A 281 20.06 -18.09 13.52
C PHE A 281 20.73 -17.54 12.27
N ALA A 282 22.02 -17.82 12.15
CA ALA A 282 22.72 -17.75 10.88
C ALA A 282 22.58 -19.10 10.15
N MET A 283 22.04 -19.05 8.94
CA MET A 283 22.24 -20.02 7.85
C MET A 283 22.14 -21.51 8.23
N SER A 284 20.92 -21.99 8.46
CA SER A 284 20.48 -23.37 8.18
C SER A 284 19.07 -23.58 8.71
N ASP A 285 18.07 -22.98 8.06
CA ASP A 285 16.69 -23.38 8.31
C ASP A 285 16.32 -24.50 7.31
N PRO A 286 16.24 -25.77 7.75
CA PRO A 286 15.86 -26.89 6.89
C PRO A 286 14.41 -26.83 6.39
N ARG A 287 13.61 -25.84 6.82
CA ARG A 287 12.22 -25.62 6.33
C ARG A 287 12.15 -24.99 4.94
N MET A 288 13.23 -24.37 4.46
CA MET A 288 13.33 -23.92 3.06
C MET A 288 13.52 -25.08 2.07
N ASP A 289 14.12 -26.19 2.50
CA ASP A 289 14.36 -27.37 1.66
C ASP A 289 13.15 -28.34 1.62
N THR A 290 12.17 -28.16 2.50
CA THR A 290 10.95 -29.00 2.54
C THR A 290 9.78 -28.46 1.74
N LEU A 291 9.91 -27.29 1.11
CA LEU A 291 8.98 -26.87 0.06
C LEU A 291 9.32 -27.67 -1.20
N GLY A 292 8.86 -28.92 -1.25
CA GLY A 292 8.71 -29.66 -2.49
C GLY A 292 7.73 -28.90 -3.38
N ILE A 293 8.22 -27.85 -4.04
CA ILE A 293 7.50 -27.07 -5.04
C ILE A 293 7.15 -28.04 -6.17
N PRO A 294 5.90 -28.48 -6.31
CA PRO A 294 5.51 -29.16 -7.52
C PRO A 294 5.52 -28.08 -8.59
N ARG A 295 6.37 -28.23 -9.61
CA ARG A 295 6.19 -27.52 -10.88
C ARG A 295 4.78 -27.83 -11.37
N ILE A 296 3.83 -26.94 -11.14
CA ILE A 296 2.53 -26.97 -11.80
C ILE A 296 2.54 -25.82 -12.78
N LEU A 297 2.90 -26.16 -14.02
CA LEU A 297 2.35 -25.72 -15.30
C LEU A 297 3.40 -25.99 -16.39
N SER A 298 3.23 -27.15 -17.03
CA SER A 298 3.63 -27.40 -18.43
C SER A 298 2.48 -27.03 -19.33
#